data_AF-A0A820YQP8-F1
#
_entry.id   AF-A0A820YQP8-F1
#
_cell.length_a   1.000
_cell.length_b   1.000
_cell.length_c   1.000
_cell.angle_alpha   90.00
_cell.angle_beta   90.00
_cell.angle_gamma   90.00
#
_symmetry.space_group_name_H-M   'P 1'
#
loop_
_entity.id
_entity.type
_entity.pdbx_description
1 polymer ?
#
loop_
_entity_poly.entity_id
_entity_poly.type
_entity_poly.pdbx_seq_one_letter_code
_entity_poly.pdbx_strand_id
1 'polypeptide(L)'
;MMRKLAPTGIAAAEIDGMTMHSFLGEHRNSGKPRTIKPGDSKLEKEWGLVEYLLIDEMSMVGLTLLAKLNRIISAAKHVDPQIPFGGVNVIFFGDYLQYRPIYAVPLYTDFSLPSKKKSGKLPTEKEIQQRMRTEDTRYLQLLKRLRQGQCNFDDYELLLTRVVGQPSVSSLRESPWNKAPILVFRNEVRTQINHKAAIQNAAQLNCAPITEHLPGLLPLVPGMPVILTQNIAIELGLINGMNGIFRQLVYQADSVSTKALSNIFPNNTQYVHRPLYALIEIIRSKIECNLESLQPKLVPIPIMEQTFRVDISDILPKDK
;
A
#
# COMPACT_ATOMS: atom_id res chain seq x y z
N MET A 1 3.53 26.42 -7.89
CA MET A 1 2.86 25.38 -7.04
C MET A 1 3.46 23.99 -7.32
N MET A 2 3.50 23.08 -6.34
CA MET A 2 4.08 21.73 -6.48
C MET A 2 3.03 20.61 -6.37
N ARG A 3 3.09 19.63 -7.27
CA ARG A 3 2.31 18.39 -7.23
C ARG A 3 3.22 17.20 -6.86
N LYS A 4 2.73 16.28 -6.03
CA LYS A 4 3.50 15.13 -5.52
C LYS A 4 2.76 13.83 -5.80
N LEU A 5 3.41 12.90 -6.48
CA LEU A 5 2.86 11.61 -6.88
C LEU A 5 3.78 10.46 -6.49
N ALA A 6 3.21 9.27 -6.28
CA ALA A 6 3.97 8.03 -6.13
C ALA A 6 3.19 6.82 -6.71
N PRO A 7 3.84 5.69 -7.03
CA PRO A 7 3.16 4.52 -7.58
C PRO A 7 2.33 3.74 -6.54
N THR A 8 2.72 3.76 -5.27
CA THR A 8 2.05 3.05 -4.17
C THR A 8 1.37 4.02 -3.21
N GLY A 9 0.34 3.53 -2.50
CA GLY A 9 -0.38 4.33 -1.50
C GLY A 9 0.53 4.79 -0.36
N ILE A 10 1.37 3.88 0.14
CA ILE A 10 2.30 4.15 1.24
C ILE A 10 3.31 5.24 0.87
N ALA A 11 3.95 5.12 -0.30
CA ALA A 11 4.91 6.13 -0.75
C ALA A 11 4.24 7.48 -1.00
N ALA A 12 3.03 7.48 -1.59
CA ALA A 12 2.28 8.71 -1.80
C ALA A 12 1.90 9.38 -0.47
N ALA A 13 1.56 8.58 0.53
CA ALA A 13 1.23 9.03 1.87
C ALA A 13 2.41 9.71 2.58
N GLU A 14 3.61 9.12 2.50
CA GLU A 14 4.81 9.64 3.16
C GLU A 14 5.22 11.04 2.65
N ILE A 15 4.90 11.35 1.40
CA ILE A 15 5.19 12.66 0.80
C ILE A 15 3.98 13.61 0.82
N ASP A 16 2.90 13.31 1.55
CA ASP A 16 1.62 14.06 1.52
C ASP A 16 1.14 14.28 0.06
N GLY A 17 1.21 13.24 -0.75
CA GLY A 17 0.85 13.20 -2.16
C GLY A 17 -0.33 12.27 -2.43
N MET A 18 -0.47 11.87 -3.70
CA MET A 18 -1.47 10.90 -4.13
C MET A 18 -0.88 9.86 -5.07
N THR A 19 -1.54 8.72 -5.21
CA THR A 19 -1.04 7.72 -6.15
C THR A 19 -1.21 8.19 -7.59
N MET A 20 -0.26 7.82 -8.47
CA MET A 20 -0.37 8.11 -9.90
C MET A 20 -1.67 7.56 -10.49
N HIS A 21 -2.09 6.35 -10.09
CA HIS A 21 -3.33 5.73 -10.56
C HIS A 21 -4.59 6.51 -10.12
N SER A 22 -4.63 6.94 -8.85
CA SER A 22 -5.70 7.82 -8.34
C SER A 22 -5.75 9.13 -9.11
N PHE A 23 -4.59 9.74 -9.39
CA PHE A 23 -4.49 10.96 -10.16
C PHE A 23 -5.04 10.80 -11.60
N LEU A 24 -4.69 9.68 -12.25
CA LEU A 24 -5.17 9.37 -13.60
C LEU A 24 -6.66 8.98 -13.64
N GLY A 25 -7.30 8.77 -12.48
CA GLY A 25 -8.65 8.24 -12.38
C GLY A 25 -8.75 6.77 -12.83
N GLU A 26 -7.64 6.05 -12.82
CA GLU A 26 -7.58 4.62 -13.14
C GLU A 26 -7.75 3.81 -11.85
N HIS A 27 -9.00 3.60 -11.44
CA HIS A 27 -9.30 2.67 -10.37
C HIS A 27 -9.39 1.25 -10.94
N ARG A 28 -8.90 0.25 -10.21
CA ARG A 28 -9.00 -1.18 -10.61
C ARG A 28 -10.43 -1.62 -10.98
N ASN A 29 -11.46 -0.91 -10.51
CA ASN A 29 -12.87 -1.22 -10.74
C ASN A 29 -13.59 -0.26 -11.71
N SER A 30 -12.91 0.76 -12.26
CA SER A 30 -13.52 1.63 -13.27
C SER A 30 -13.40 0.98 -14.64
N GLY A 31 -14.46 0.32 -15.11
CA GLY A 31 -14.51 -0.36 -16.42
C GLY A 31 -14.36 0.57 -17.64
N LYS A 32 -14.13 1.86 -17.45
CA LYS A 32 -13.82 2.82 -18.52
C LYS A 32 -12.64 3.70 -18.09
N PRO A 33 -11.55 3.75 -18.87
CA PRO A 33 -10.49 4.73 -18.63
C PRO A 33 -11.08 6.15 -18.70
N ARG A 34 -10.63 7.06 -17.84
CA ARG A 34 -11.07 8.45 -17.88
C ARG A 34 -10.69 9.05 -19.25
N THR A 35 -11.68 9.34 -20.08
CA THR A 35 -11.46 10.00 -21.38
C THR A 35 -11.13 11.47 -21.12
N ILE A 36 -9.84 11.78 -20.94
CA ILE A 36 -9.38 13.15 -20.76
C ILE A 36 -9.35 13.82 -22.13
N LYS A 37 -10.22 14.81 -22.30
CA LYS A 37 -10.30 15.64 -23.50
C LYS A 37 -9.67 17.01 -23.20
N PRO A 38 -8.98 17.63 -24.16
CA PRO A 38 -8.67 19.06 -24.09
C PRO A 38 -9.96 19.85 -23.84
N GLY A 39 -9.96 20.82 -22.92
CA GLY A 39 -11.17 21.54 -22.50
C GLY A 39 -11.79 21.07 -21.18
N ASP A 40 -11.22 20.07 -20.49
CA ASP A 40 -11.67 19.71 -19.13
C ASP A 40 -11.28 20.82 -18.15
N SER A 41 -12.20 21.77 -17.95
CA SER A 41 -12.02 22.95 -17.10
C SER A 41 -11.54 22.64 -15.67
N LYS A 42 -11.81 21.44 -15.15
CA LYS A 42 -11.32 21.01 -13.83
C LYS A 42 -9.84 20.69 -13.86
N LEU A 43 -9.42 19.92 -14.87
CA LEU A 43 -8.02 19.53 -15.08
C LEU A 43 -7.15 20.75 -15.38
N GLU A 44 -7.64 21.67 -16.23
CA GLU A 44 -6.95 22.91 -16.59
C GLU A 44 -6.77 23.83 -15.38
N LYS A 45 -7.81 24.00 -14.56
CA LYS A 45 -7.69 24.74 -13.29
C LYS A 45 -6.71 24.06 -12.33
N GLU A 46 -6.74 22.74 -12.24
CA GLU A 46 -5.88 21.97 -11.34
C GLU A 46 -4.40 22.06 -11.73
N TRP A 47 -4.08 22.11 -13.02
CA TRP A 47 -2.71 22.16 -13.54
C TRP A 47 -2.23 23.55 -13.91
N GLY A 48 -3.13 24.53 -14.09
CA GLY A 48 -2.77 25.88 -14.52
C GLY A 48 -1.63 26.48 -13.71
N LEU A 49 -1.67 26.34 -12.38
CA LEU A 49 -0.69 26.88 -11.45
C LEU A 49 0.46 25.93 -11.07
N VAL A 50 0.43 24.68 -11.54
CA VAL A 50 1.46 23.69 -11.21
C VAL A 50 2.72 23.96 -12.03
N GLU A 51 3.83 24.16 -11.34
CA GLU A 51 5.15 24.46 -11.92
C GLU A 51 6.14 23.31 -11.70
N TYR A 52 5.94 22.54 -10.63
CA TYR A 52 6.77 21.40 -10.25
C TYR A 52 5.93 20.15 -10.06
N LEU A 53 6.43 19.02 -10.58
CA LEU A 53 5.90 17.69 -10.36
C LEU A 53 7.00 16.81 -9.74
N LEU A 54 6.75 16.34 -8.53
CA LEU A 54 7.58 15.37 -7.83
C LEU A 54 6.97 13.98 -8.02
N ILE A 55 7.78 13.01 -8.47
CA ILE A 55 7.39 11.60 -8.51
C ILE A 55 8.38 10.80 -7.67
N ASP A 56 7.90 10.22 -6.58
CA ASP A 56 8.69 9.34 -5.71
C ASP A 56 8.53 7.87 -6.10
N GLU A 57 9.47 7.02 -5.67
CA GLU A 57 9.58 5.60 -6.02
C GLU A 57 9.55 5.34 -7.52
N MET A 58 10.27 6.16 -8.29
CA MET A 58 10.34 6.13 -9.75
C MET A 58 10.78 4.76 -10.31
N SER A 59 11.48 3.94 -9.51
CA SER A 59 11.89 2.59 -9.92
C SER A 59 10.71 1.67 -10.23
N MET A 60 9.55 1.90 -9.60
CA MET A 60 8.34 1.10 -9.77
C MET A 60 7.42 1.64 -10.87
N VAL A 61 7.82 2.71 -11.58
CA VAL A 61 6.99 3.39 -12.57
C VAL A 61 7.35 2.91 -13.99
N GLY A 62 6.35 2.34 -14.68
CA GLY A 62 6.50 1.91 -16.07
C GLY A 62 6.30 3.04 -17.09
N LEU A 63 6.93 2.90 -18.26
CA LEU A 63 6.85 3.86 -19.38
C LEU A 63 5.42 4.15 -19.84
N THR A 64 4.54 3.16 -19.84
CA THR A 64 3.12 3.34 -20.20
C THR A 64 2.42 4.31 -19.25
N LEU A 65 2.69 4.20 -17.94
CA LEU A 65 2.11 5.07 -16.93
C LEU A 65 2.64 6.51 -17.06
N LEU A 66 3.95 6.66 -17.30
CA LEU A 66 4.56 7.97 -17.58
C LEU A 66 3.99 8.61 -18.85
N ALA A 67 3.82 7.84 -19.93
CA ALA A 67 3.30 8.36 -21.18
C ALA A 67 1.84 8.85 -21.04
N LYS A 68 1.02 8.13 -20.26
CA LYS A 68 -0.33 8.58 -19.91
C LYS A 68 -0.29 9.89 -19.12
N LEU A 69 0.57 9.97 -18.10
CA LEU A 69 0.75 11.16 -17.29
C LEU A 69 1.19 12.37 -18.14
N ASN A 70 2.18 12.18 -19.01
CA ASN A 70 2.64 13.20 -19.96
C ASN A 70 1.48 13.74 -20.81
N ARG A 71 0.70 12.84 -21.44
CA ARG A 71 -0.43 13.22 -22.29
C ARG A 71 -1.47 14.07 -21.55
N ILE A 72 -1.75 13.72 -20.30
CA ILE A 72 -2.77 14.40 -19.49
C ILE A 72 -2.29 15.79 -19.08
N ILE A 73 -1.03 15.91 -18.67
CA ILE A 73 -0.47 17.21 -18.29
C ILE A 73 -0.35 18.13 -19.51
N SER A 74 0.13 17.61 -20.65
CA SER A 74 0.17 18.36 -21.90
C SER A 74 -1.23 18.83 -22.34
N ALA A 75 -2.25 17.98 -22.20
CA ALA A 75 -3.64 18.38 -22.47
C ALA A 75 -4.15 19.44 -21.48
N ALA A 76 -3.82 19.34 -20.19
CA ALA A 76 -4.23 20.31 -19.18
C ALA A 76 -3.56 21.68 -19.35
N LYS A 77 -2.33 21.70 -19.88
CA LYS A 77 -1.53 22.90 -20.12
C LYS A 77 -1.79 23.51 -21.51
N HIS A 78 -2.56 22.85 -22.38
CA HIS A 78 -2.74 23.22 -23.80
C HIS A 78 -1.41 23.28 -24.57
N VAL A 79 -0.53 22.31 -24.31
CA VAL A 79 0.80 22.22 -24.91
C VAL A 79 0.91 20.93 -25.73
N ASP A 80 1.73 20.96 -26.79
CA ASP A 80 2.06 19.77 -27.59
C ASP A 80 2.53 18.60 -26.68
N PRO A 81 1.97 17.38 -26.82
CA PRO A 81 2.45 16.18 -26.13
C PRO A 81 3.94 15.85 -26.31
N GLN A 82 4.60 16.39 -27.35
CA GLN A 82 6.05 16.28 -27.56
C GLN A 82 6.86 17.11 -26.57
N ILE A 83 6.27 18.16 -25.98
CA ILE A 83 6.89 18.90 -24.88
C ILE A 83 6.67 18.07 -23.62
N PRO A 84 7.75 17.52 -23.01
CA PRO A 84 7.62 16.64 -21.86
C PRO A 84 6.84 17.32 -20.73
N PHE A 85 5.83 16.61 -20.25
CA PHE A 85 4.94 16.98 -19.16
C PHE A 85 4.38 18.40 -19.30
N GLY A 86 4.08 18.83 -20.53
CA GLY A 86 3.52 20.17 -20.81
C GLY A 86 4.41 21.32 -20.33
N GLY A 87 5.73 21.12 -20.23
CA GLY A 87 6.70 22.12 -19.76
C GLY A 87 6.79 22.26 -18.24
N VAL A 88 6.13 21.38 -17.47
CA VAL A 88 6.25 21.33 -16.01
C VAL A 88 7.65 20.82 -15.63
N ASN A 89 8.26 21.41 -14.61
CA ASN A 89 9.54 20.93 -14.08
C ASN A 89 9.30 19.62 -13.32
N VAL A 90 9.86 18.51 -13.82
CA VAL A 90 9.67 17.19 -13.21
C VAL A 90 10.91 16.77 -12.45
N ILE A 91 10.71 16.33 -11.19
CA ILE A 91 11.76 15.82 -10.32
C ILE A 91 11.39 14.37 -9.98
N PHE A 92 12.26 13.45 -10.36
CA PHE A 92 12.12 12.03 -10.05
C PHE A 92 12.96 11.69 -8.81
N PHE A 93 12.36 10.99 -7.85
CA PHE A 93 13.03 10.36 -6.72
C PHE A 93 12.82 8.85 -6.80
N GLY A 94 13.85 8.10 -6.42
CA GLY A 94 13.78 6.64 -6.37
C GLY A 94 15.13 5.98 -6.48
N ASP A 95 15.11 4.66 -6.40
CA ASP A 95 16.28 3.81 -6.48
C ASP A 95 16.04 2.68 -7.48
N TYR A 96 16.62 2.79 -8.67
CA TYR A 96 16.39 1.84 -9.77
C TYR A 96 16.84 0.41 -9.46
N LEU A 97 17.65 0.21 -8.42
CA LEU A 97 18.13 -1.09 -7.94
C LEU A 97 17.21 -1.75 -6.90
N GLN A 98 16.11 -1.09 -6.50
CA GLN A 98 15.07 -1.69 -5.66
C GLN A 98 14.06 -2.47 -6.53
N TYR A 99 12.78 -2.13 -6.44
CA TYR A 99 11.72 -2.82 -7.17
C TYR A 99 11.51 -2.21 -8.55
N ARG A 100 11.46 -3.09 -9.57
CA ARG A 100 11.05 -2.77 -10.94
C ARG A 100 9.52 -2.66 -11.01
N PRO A 101 8.95 -1.98 -12.03
CA PRO A 101 7.51 -1.99 -12.24
C PRO A 101 6.99 -3.40 -12.49
N ILE A 102 5.80 -3.69 -11.97
CA ILE A 102 5.11 -4.97 -12.17
C ILE A 102 4.49 -5.00 -13.58
N TYR A 103 4.85 -5.99 -14.40
CA TYR A 103 4.36 -6.19 -15.78
C TYR A 103 4.51 -4.97 -16.72
N ALA A 104 5.49 -4.09 -16.49
CA ALA A 104 5.75 -2.95 -17.37
C ALA A 104 7.25 -2.72 -17.58
N VAL A 105 7.58 -1.92 -18.59
CA VAL A 105 8.96 -1.57 -18.92
C VAL A 105 9.36 -0.30 -18.16
N PRO A 106 10.43 -0.29 -17.34
CA PRO A 106 10.89 0.91 -16.64
C PRO A 106 11.62 1.90 -17.55
N LEU A 107 11.74 3.15 -17.10
CA LEU A 107 12.46 4.22 -17.82
C LEU A 107 13.95 3.91 -18.01
N TYR A 108 14.58 3.28 -17.02
CA TYR A 108 16.00 2.90 -17.01
C TYR A 108 16.26 1.56 -17.72
N THR A 109 15.42 1.19 -18.69
CA THR A 109 15.67 0.04 -19.55
C THR A 109 16.65 0.45 -20.66
N ASP A 110 17.68 -0.36 -20.89
CA ASP A 110 18.59 -0.13 -22.00
C ASP A 110 17.94 -0.52 -23.33
N PHE A 111 17.59 0.48 -24.14
CA PHE A 111 17.01 0.32 -25.47
C PHE A 111 18.07 0.29 -26.59
N SER A 112 19.37 0.27 -26.24
CA SER A 112 20.45 0.09 -27.22
C SER A 112 20.56 -1.35 -27.73
N LEU A 113 19.97 -2.31 -27.01
CA LEU A 113 19.69 -3.66 -27.49
C LEU A 113 18.65 -3.60 -28.63
N PRO A 114 18.70 -4.51 -29.63
CA PRO A 114 18.05 -4.31 -30.93
C PRO A 114 16.52 -4.51 -30.87
N SER A 115 15.81 -3.58 -30.24
CA SER A 115 14.39 -3.34 -30.51
C SER A 115 13.97 -1.94 -30.05
N LYS A 116 13.65 -1.11 -31.05
CA LYS A 116 12.90 0.17 -31.00
C LYS A 116 13.66 1.40 -30.49
N LYS A 117 14.17 2.16 -31.48
CA LYS A 117 14.53 3.57 -31.39
C LYS A 117 13.32 4.41 -30.96
N LYS A 118 13.27 4.86 -29.71
CA LYS A 118 12.60 6.11 -29.33
C LYS A 118 13.51 6.88 -28.36
N SER A 119 14.17 7.89 -28.91
CA SER A 119 15.04 8.82 -28.20
C SER A 119 14.19 9.86 -27.46
N GLY A 120 13.95 9.63 -26.18
CA GLY A 120 13.72 10.71 -25.23
C GLY A 120 15.04 11.02 -24.54
N LYS A 121 15.37 12.30 -24.30
CA LYS A 121 16.48 12.64 -23.41
C LYS A 121 16.16 12.06 -22.02
N LEU A 122 17.04 11.21 -21.50
CA LEU A 122 16.96 10.79 -20.11
C LEU A 122 17.07 12.02 -19.20
N PRO A 123 16.32 12.06 -18.09
CA PRO A 123 16.42 13.14 -17.12
C PRO A 123 17.86 13.24 -16.58
N THR A 124 18.28 14.45 -16.21
CA THR A 124 19.58 14.64 -15.54
C THR A 124 19.57 13.92 -14.20
N GLU A 125 20.40 12.90 -14.07
CA GLU A 125 20.54 12.10 -12.85
C GLU A 125 21.56 12.74 -11.90
N LYS A 126 21.21 12.83 -10.61
CA LYS A 126 22.14 13.18 -9.53
C LYS A 126 21.97 12.17 -8.40
N GLU A 127 23.06 11.50 -8.03
CA GLU A 127 23.05 10.56 -6.92
C GLU A 127 23.25 11.29 -5.59
N ILE A 128 22.38 11.01 -4.62
CA ILE A 128 22.55 11.48 -3.24
C ILE A 128 23.38 10.46 -2.48
N GLN A 129 24.59 10.85 -2.07
CA GLN A 129 25.53 9.95 -1.39
C GLN A 129 25.36 9.90 0.14
N GLN A 130 24.74 10.93 0.73
CA GLN A 130 24.54 11.03 2.17
C GLN A 130 23.34 10.20 2.61
N ARG A 131 23.58 9.16 3.42
CA ARG A 131 22.52 8.30 4.00
C ARG A 131 22.29 8.70 5.46
N MET A 132 21.05 9.02 5.81
CA MET A 132 20.68 9.48 7.16
C MET A 132 19.82 8.47 7.95
N ARG A 133 19.57 7.26 7.41
CA ARG A 133 18.61 6.31 8.01
C ARG A 133 19.18 5.52 9.20
N THR A 134 20.49 5.37 9.30
CA THR A 134 21.13 4.57 10.37
C THR A 134 22.54 5.08 10.62
N GLU A 135 22.98 5.07 11.88
CA GLU A 135 24.34 5.48 12.28
C GLU A 135 25.34 4.31 12.28
N ASP A 136 24.85 3.05 12.30
CA ASP A 136 25.66 1.84 12.23
C ASP A 136 26.41 1.73 10.89
N THR A 137 27.71 2.02 10.95
CA THR A 137 28.62 2.01 9.80
C THR A 137 28.79 0.63 9.18
N ARG A 138 28.79 -0.44 10.00
CA ARG A 138 28.98 -1.82 9.52
C ARG A 138 27.76 -2.25 8.71
N TYR A 139 26.57 -1.97 9.23
CA TYR A 139 25.32 -2.26 8.52
C TYR A 139 25.17 -1.43 7.24
N LEU A 140 25.56 -0.15 7.27
CA LEU A 140 25.54 0.70 6.08
C LEU A 140 26.46 0.17 4.96
N GLN A 141 27.65 -0.32 5.31
CA GLN A 141 28.58 -0.90 4.35
C GLN A 141 28.02 -2.18 3.72
N LEU A 142 27.41 -3.05 4.53
CA LEU A 142 26.69 -4.22 4.05
C LEU A 142 25.60 -3.83 3.05
N LEU A 143 24.73 -2.86 3.39
CA LEU A 143 23.65 -2.42 2.50
C LEU A 143 24.16 -1.79 1.19
N LYS A 144 25.34 -1.14 1.20
CA LYS A 144 25.98 -0.62 -0.02
C LYS A 144 26.43 -1.75 -0.93
N ARG A 145 27.13 -2.75 -0.38
CA ARG A 145 27.58 -3.93 -1.14
C ARG A 145 26.41 -4.76 -1.65
N LEU A 146 25.38 -4.96 -0.82
CA LEU A 146 24.17 -5.66 -1.20
C LEU A 146 23.47 -5.02 -2.40
N ARG A 147 23.34 -3.69 -2.39
CA ARG A 147 22.76 -2.93 -3.51
C ARG A 147 23.53 -3.13 -4.83
N GLN A 148 24.85 -3.31 -4.76
CA GLN A 148 25.72 -3.50 -5.92
C GLN A 148 25.93 -4.97 -6.29
N GLY A 149 25.39 -5.92 -5.53
CA GLY A 149 25.65 -7.35 -5.71
C GLY A 149 27.08 -7.78 -5.34
N GLN A 150 27.76 -7.03 -4.47
CA GLN A 150 29.17 -7.23 -4.08
C GLN A 150 29.31 -7.69 -2.62
N CYS A 151 28.34 -8.44 -2.09
CA CYS A 151 28.41 -8.94 -0.71
C CYS A 151 29.64 -9.85 -0.53
N ASN A 152 30.29 -9.73 0.62
CA ASN A 152 31.43 -10.56 1.00
C ASN A 152 31.07 -11.57 2.10
N PHE A 153 32.05 -12.37 2.53
CA PHE A 153 31.85 -13.36 3.58
C PHE A 153 31.48 -12.74 4.94
N ASP A 154 32.04 -11.58 5.27
CA ASP A 154 31.71 -10.87 6.51
C ASP A 154 30.25 -10.38 6.56
N ASP A 155 29.69 -10.00 5.40
CA ASP A 155 28.28 -9.64 5.26
C ASP A 155 27.37 -10.85 5.51
N TYR A 156 27.76 -12.01 4.97
CA TYR A 156 27.05 -13.27 5.17
C TYR A 156 27.03 -13.66 6.65
N GLU A 157 28.19 -13.66 7.31
CA GLU A 157 28.30 -13.94 8.75
C GLU A 157 27.46 -12.97 9.59
N LEU A 158 27.48 -11.67 9.25
CA LEU A 158 26.64 -10.69 9.94
C LEU A 158 25.15 -11.00 9.80
N LEU A 159 24.68 -11.39 8.61
CA LEU A 159 23.28 -11.76 8.39
C LEU A 159 22.90 -13.06 9.12
N LEU A 160 23.81 -14.03 9.22
CA LEU A 160 23.58 -15.26 9.98
C LEU A 160 23.29 -15.00 11.46
N THR A 161 23.89 -13.95 12.06
CA THR A 161 23.55 -13.54 13.44
C THR A 161 22.09 -13.12 13.63
N ARG A 162 21.33 -12.94 12.56
CA ARG A 162 19.92 -12.52 12.57
C ARG A 162 18.95 -13.60 12.10
N VAL A 163 19.44 -14.81 11.83
CA VAL A 163 18.60 -15.95 11.48
C VAL A 163 18.01 -16.56 12.75
N VAL A 164 16.74 -16.97 12.68
CA VAL A 164 16.05 -17.67 13.77
C VAL A 164 16.60 -19.08 13.92
N GLY A 165 17.10 -19.41 15.11
CA GLY A 165 17.80 -20.65 15.46
C GLY A 165 18.81 -20.42 16.59
N GLN A 166 19.22 -21.47 17.29
CA GLN A 166 20.38 -21.40 18.18
C GLN A 166 21.66 -21.26 17.33
N PRO A 167 22.60 -20.35 17.66
CA PRO A 167 22.73 -19.57 18.89
C PRO A 167 22.24 -18.09 18.80
N SER A 168 21.66 -17.65 17.68
CA SER A 168 21.39 -16.23 17.39
C SER A 168 20.04 -15.71 17.90
N VAL A 169 18.93 -16.25 17.37
CA VAL A 169 17.58 -15.80 17.72
C VAL A 169 16.75 -17.02 18.10
N SER A 170 16.49 -17.16 19.40
CA SER A 170 15.73 -18.26 20.01
C SER A 170 14.32 -18.40 19.44
N SER A 171 13.59 -17.29 19.34
CA SER A 171 12.18 -17.29 18.96
C SER A 171 11.71 -15.91 18.50
N LEU A 172 10.87 -15.87 17.46
CA LEU A 172 10.17 -14.65 17.03
C LEU A 172 9.05 -14.23 18.00
N ARG A 173 8.70 -15.08 18.99
CA ARG A 173 7.68 -14.78 20.01
C ARG A 173 8.22 -13.94 21.17
N GLU A 174 9.53 -13.78 21.27
CA GLU A 174 10.18 -13.01 22.31
C GLU A 174 10.36 -11.55 21.90
N SER A 175 10.48 -10.65 22.87
CA SER A 175 10.78 -9.23 22.60
C SER A 175 12.21 -9.09 22.10
N PRO A 176 12.51 -8.21 21.12
CA PRO A 176 11.61 -7.24 20.47
C PRO A 176 10.84 -7.78 19.25
N TRP A 177 11.10 -9.02 18.83
CA TRP A 177 10.59 -9.61 17.58
C TRP A 177 9.08 -9.83 17.58
N ASN A 178 8.50 -10.06 18.75
CA ASN A 178 7.06 -10.30 18.91
C ASN A 178 6.15 -9.15 18.46
N LYS A 179 6.70 -7.95 18.27
CA LYS A 179 6.00 -6.77 17.76
C LYS A 179 6.44 -6.37 16.34
N ALA A 180 7.41 -7.08 15.77
CA ALA A 180 7.95 -6.74 14.45
C ALA A 180 6.97 -7.12 13.34
N PRO A 181 6.81 -6.29 12.29
CA PRO A 181 6.05 -6.67 11.12
C PRO A 181 6.76 -7.83 10.39
N ILE A 182 5.97 -8.82 9.97
CA ILE A 182 6.48 -9.96 9.20
C ILE A 182 6.33 -9.65 7.71
N LEU A 183 7.45 -9.66 6.98
CA LEU A 183 7.49 -9.50 5.54
C LEU A 183 7.58 -10.88 4.87
N VAL A 184 6.74 -11.10 3.87
CA VAL A 184 6.73 -12.34 3.08
C VAL A 184 6.57 -12.03 1.60
N PHE A 185 7.07 -12.92 0.75
CA PHE A 185 7.05 -12.75 -0.70
C PHE A 185 5.65 -12.86 -1.33
N ARG A 186 4.74 -13.61 -0.70
CA ARG A 186 3.43 -13.96 -1.27
C ARG A 186 2.28 -13.46 -0.42
N ASN A 187 1.28 -12.86 -1.07
CA ASN A 187 0.10 -12.33 -0.40
C ASN A 187 -0.70 -13.44 0.31
N GLU A 188 -0.72 -14.64 -0.26
CA GLU A 188 -1.42 -15.80 0.31
C GLU A 188 -0.80 -16.18 1.65
N VAL A 189 0.53 -16.23 1.72
CA VAL A 189 1.29 -16.54 2.94
C VAL A 189 1.04 -15.48 4.01
N ARG A 190 1.07 -14.20 3.62
CA ARG A 190 0.76 -13.07 4.51
C ARG A 190 -0.64 -13.23 5.11
N THR A 191 -1.63 -13.51 4.27
CA THR A 191 -3.02 -13.69 4.70
C THR A 191 -3.15 -14.86 5.68
N GLN A 192 -2.49 -15.98 5.42
CA GLN A 192 -2.53 -17.15 6.31
C GLN A 192 -1.84 -16.88 7.66
N ILE A 193 -0.70 -16.19 7.68
CA ILE A 193 0.00 -15.79 8.92
C ILE A 193 -0.89 -14.85 9.73
N ASN A 194 -1.46 -13.82 9.11
CA ASN A 194 -2.34 -12.86 9.78
C ASN A 194 -3.60 -13.54 10.33
N HIS A 195 -4.18 -14.49 9.58
CA HIS A 195 -5.34 -15.27 10.05
C HIS A 195 -5.00 -16.11 11.29
N LYS A 196 -3.85 -16.80 11.30
CA LYS A 196 -3.39 -17.55 12.48
C LYS A 196 -3.13 -16.64 13.68
N ALA A 197 -2.49 -15.49 13.48
CA ALA A 197 -2.23 -14.52 14.54
C ALA A 197 -3.54 -13.95 15.13
N ALA A 198 -4.53 -13.68 14.28
CA ALA A 198 -5.84 -13.21 14.73
C ALA A 198 -6.57 -14.25 15.58
N ILE A 199 -6.58 -15.54 15.18
CA ILE A 199 -7.17 -16.62 15.99
C ILE A 199 -6.49 -16.73 17.35
N GLN A 200 -5.16 -16.64 17.40
CA GLN A 200 -4.40 -16.69 18.65
C GLN A 200 -4.74 -15.51 19.58
N ASN A 201 -4.82 -14.30 19.05
CA ASN A 201 -5.25 -13.12 19.82
C ASN A 201 -6.68 -13.26 20.33
N ALA A 202 -7.60 -13.80 19.53
CA ALA A 202 -8.98 -14.01 19.94
C ALA A 202 -9.07 -14.95 21.14
N ALA A 203 -8.33 -16.08 21.08
CA ALA A 203 -8.22 -17.03 22.18
C ALA A 203 -7.65 -16.40 23.47
N GLN A 204 -6.64 -15.53 23.36
CA GLN A 204 -6.06 -14.84 24.52
C GLN A 204 -7.02 -13.82 25.17
N LEU A 205 -7.85 -13.16 24.38
CA LEU A 205 -8.81 -12.16 24.83
C LEU A 205 -10.15 -12.76 25.28
N ASN A 206 -10.28 -14.10 25.29
CA ASN A 206 -11.54 -14.81 25.52
C ASN A 206 -12.70 -14.27 24.63
N CYS A 207 -12.38 -13.84 23.41
CA CYS A 207 -13.36 -13.39 22.43
C CYS A 207 -13.42 -14.38 21.27
N ALA A 208 -14.61 -14.68 20.78
CA ALA A 208 -14.73 -15.45 19.54
C ALA A 208 -14.25 -14.56 18.38
N PRO A 209 -13.42 -15.07 17.44
CA PRO A 209 -13.17 -14.35 16.21
C PRO A 209 -14.52 -14.15 15.50
N ILE A 210 -14.85 -12.90 15.18
CA ILE A 210 -16.18 -12.49 14.70
C ILE A 210 -16.58 -13.17 13.38
N THR A 211 -15.66 -13.89 12.71
CA THR A 211 -15.85 -14.39 11.33
C THR A 211 -15.78 -15.91 11.15
N GLU A 212 -15.90 -16.72 12.21
CA GLU A 212 -16.11 -18.21 12.17
C GLU A 212 -15.60 -18.95 10.92
N HIS A 213 -14.30 -18.85 10.61
CA HIS A 213 -13.62 -19.65 9.59
C HIS A 213 -14.15 -19.58 8.14
N LEU A 214 -14.95 -18.57 7.77
CA LEU A 214 -15.39 -18.37 6.39
C LEU A 214 -14.17 -18.07 5.47
N PRO A 215 -13.96 -18.83 4.38
CA PRO A 215 -12.89 -18.56 3.44
C PRO A 215 -13.04 -17.16 2.84
N GLY A 216 -11.95 -16.36 2.87
CA GLY A 216 -11.93 -15.04 2.24
C GLY A 216 -12.20 -13.84 3.16
N LEU A 217 -12.44 -14.05 4.46
CA LEU A 217 -12.63 -12.97 5.43
C LEU A 217 -11.49 -12.97 6.47
N LEU A 218 -10.81 -11.83 6.64
CA LEU A 218 -9.80 -11.67 7.69
C LEU A 218 -10.52 -11.41 9.03
N PRO A 219 -10.40 -12.30 10.05
CA PRO A 219 -11.01 -12.06 11.35
C PRO A 219 -10.42 -10.79 11.97
N LEU A 220 -11.27 -9.79 12.25
CA LEU A 220 -10.88 -8.62 13.02
C LEU A 220 -11.04 -8.91 14.51
N VAL A 221 -10.00 -8.62 15.28
CA VAL A 221 -9.91 -8.92 16.73
C VAL A 221 -9.42 -7.67 17.43
N PRO A 222 -10.14 -7.14 18.43
CA PRO A 222 -9.71 -5.96 19.18
C PRO A 222 -8.24 -6.03 19.61
N GLY A 223 -7.49 -4.95 19.40
CA GLY A 223 -6.05 -4.87 19.69
C GLY A 223 -5.13 -5.26 18.52
N MET A 224 -5.65 -5.76 17.40
CA MET A 224 -4.80 -6.11 16.26
C MET A 224 -4.25 -4.87 15.52
N PRO A 225 -2.97 -4.89 15.10
CA PRO A 225 -2.44 -3.90 14.17
C PRO A 225 -3.12 -4.03 12.81
N VAL A 226 -3.54 -2.90 12.25
CA VAL A 226 -4.18 -2.80 10.94
C VAL A 226 -3.54 -1.69 10.11
N ILE A 227 -3.66 -1.80 8.79
CA ILE A 227 -3.16 -0.80 7.84
C ILE A 227 -4.34 -0.34 6.98
N LEU A 228 -4.54 0.97 6.85
CA LEU A 228 -5.49 1.52 5.91
C LEU A 228 -5.05 1.19 4.48
N THR A 229 -5.93 0.65 3.66
CA THR A 229 -5.60 0.23 2.29
C THR A 229 -6.09 1.21 1.21
N GLN A 230 -6.80 2.27 1.63
CA GLN A 230 -7.33 3.29 0.74
C GLN A 230 -7.19 4.68 1.37
N ASN A 231 -7.23 5.70 0.52
CA ASN A 231 -7.29 7.09 0.95
C ASN A 231 -8.74 7.43 1.27
N ILE A 232 -9.00 7.80 2.53
CA ILE A 232 -10.34 8.16 3.01
C ILE A 232 -10.46 9.68 3.10
N ALA A 233 -9.51 10.32 3.76
CA ALA A 233 -9.46 11.77 3.95
C ALA A 233 -7.99 12.21 3.99
N ILE A 234 -7.46 12.62 2.84
CA ILE A 234 -6.02 12.89 2.67
C ILE A 234 -5.61 14.10 3.53
N GLU A 235 -6.46 15.12 3.56
CA GLU A 235 -6.32 16.34 4.36
C GLU A 235 -6.26 16.09 5.86
N LEU A 236 -6.89 15.00 6.34
CA LEU A 236 -6.85 14.56 7.73
C LEU A 236 -5.75 13.53 8.01
N GLY A 237 -4.98 13.16 6.97
CA GLY A 237 -3.94 12.15 7.03
C GLY A 237 -4.45 10.71 6.97
N LEU A 238 -5.75 10.45 6.73
CA LEU A 238 -6.29 9.09 6.60
C LEU A 238 -6.02 8.51 5.21
N ILE A 239 -4.81 8.00 5.04
CA ILE A 239 -4.23 7.60 3.76
C ILE A 239 -3.82 6.13 3.75
N ASN A 240 -3.74 5.55 2.55
CA ASN A 240 -3.28 4.18 2.35
C ASN A 240 -1.85 4.01 2.89
N GLY A 241 -1.62 2.99 3.72
CA GLY A 241 -0.35 2.74 4.40
C GLY A 241 -0.32 3.18 5.86
N MET A 242 -1.31 3.93 6.32
CA MET A 242 -1.36 4.36 7.71
C MET A 242 -1.66 3.19 8.64
N ASN A 243 -0.80 3.03 9.65
CA ASN A 243 -0.96 2.02 10.69
C ASN A 243 -1.95 2.49 11.77
N GLY A 244 -2.74 1.55 12.28
CA GLY A 244 -3.62 1.75 13.42
C GLY A 244 -3.82 0.47 14.23
N ILE A 245 -4.57 0.59 15.31
CA ILE A 245 -4.99 -0.54 16.14
C ILE A 245 -6.50 -0.67 16.03
N PHE A 246 -6.98 -1.82 15.56
CA PHE A 246 -8.41 -2.08 15.50
C PHE A 246 -8.97 -2.22 16.92
N ARG A 247 -10.06 -1.52 17.23
CA ARG A 247 -10.69 -1.55 18.56
C ARG A 247 -12.02 -2.27 18.55
N GLN A 248 -12.91 -1.94 17.62
CA GLN A 248 -14.27 -2.48 17.62
C GLN A 248 -14.93 -2.35 16.25
N LEU A 249 -15.86 -3.27 15.93
CA LEU A 249 -16.86 -3.08 14.87
C LEU A 249 -18.13 -2.49 15.47
N VAL A 250 -18.66 -1.44 14.82
CA VAL A 250 -19.96 -0.86 15.16
C VAL A 250 -20.98 -1.33 14.14
N TYR A 251 -22.16 -1.72 14.61
CA TYR A 251 -23.20 -2.36 13.81
C TYR A 251 -24.48 -1.55 13.80
N GLN A 252 -25.31 -1.79 12.79
CA GLN A 252 -26.67 -1.25 12.78
C GLN A 252 -27.53 -2.02 13.79
N ALA A 253 -28.35 -1.30 14.57
CA ALA A 253 -29.17 -1.89 15.64
C ALA A 253 -30.07 -3.04 15.15
N ASP A 254 -30.56 -2.95 13.91
CA ASP A 254 -31.48 -3.93 13.30
C ASP A 254 -30.77 -5.14 12.67
N SER A 255 -29.43 -5.21 12.76
CA SER A 255 -28.63 -6.24 12.08
C SER A 255 -28.42 -7.51 12.91
N VAL A 256 -28.89 -7.53 14.16
CA VAL A 256 -28.79 -8.67 15.06
C VAL A 256 -29.97 -9.61 14.83
N SER A 257 -29.71 -10.76 14.22
CA SER A 257 -30.67 -11.85 14.08
C SER A 257 -30.24 -13.04 14.92
N THR A 258 -31.17 -13.71 15.57
CA THR A 258 -30.94 -15.02 16.23
C THR A 258 -31.45 -16.18 15.36
N LYS A 259 -32.03 -15.89 14.20
CA LYS A 259 -32.83 -16.85 13.41
C LYS A 259 -32.11 -17.48 12.24
N ALA A 260 -30.88 -17.06 11.92
CA ALA A 260 -30.33 -17.31 10.58
C ALA A 260 -30.05 -18.79 10.30
N LEU A 261 -29.63 -19.60 11.28
CA LEU A 261 -29.22 -21.01 11.07
C LEU A 261 -29.35 -21.88 12.34
N SER A 262 -30.51 -21.93 13.00
CA SER A 262 -30.74 -22.73 14.23
C SER A 262 -30.43 -24.23 14.10
N ASN A 263 -30.29 -24.73 12.87
CA ASN A 263 -30.04 -26.14 12.58
C ASN A 263 -28.54 -26.46 12.47
N ILE A 264 -27.66 -25.45 12.45
CA ILE A 264 -26.21 -25.62 12.26
C ILE A 264 -25.41 -25.11 13.47
N PHE A 265 -25.94 -24.13 14.21
CA PHE A 265 -25.24 -23.50 15.33
C PHE A 265 -26.12 -23.41 16.59
N PRO A 266 -25.51 -23.26 17.78
CA PRO A 266 -26.23 -23.12 19.04
C PRO A 266 -27.27 -21.99 19.03
N ASN A 267 -28.40 -22.20 19.72
CA ASN A 267 -29.53 -21.26 19.76
C ASN A 267 -29.22 -19.90 20.41
N ASN A 268 -28.04 -19.72 21.02
CA ASN A 268 -27.58 -18.47 21.60
C ASN A 268 -26.62 -17.68 20.69
N THR A 269 -26.38 -18.15 19.45
CA THR A 269 -25.55 -17.44 18.48
C THR A 269 -26.26 -16.18 17.98
N GLN A 270 -25.67 -15.02 18.25
CA GLN A 270 -26.11 -13.74 17.69
C GLN A 270 -25.43 -13.51 16.34
N TYR A 271 -26.22 -13.43 15.28
CA TYR A 271 -25.73 -13.11 13.94
C TYR A 271 -25.81 -11.61 13.73
N VAL A 272 -24.67 -10.98 13.45
CA VAL A 272 -24.62 -9.54 13.17
C VAL A 272 -24.27 -9.33 11.71
N HIS A 273 -25.27 -8.96 10.91
CA HIS A 273 -25.19 -9.07 9.46
C HIS A 273 -24.58 -7.84 8.77
N ARG A 274 -24.61 -6.67 9.41
CA ARG A 274 -24.26 -5.40 8.75
C ARG A 274 -23.46 -4.48 9.67
N PRO A 275 -22.13 -4.60 9.66
CA PRO A 275 -21.29 -3.64 10.35
C PRO A 275 -21.30 -2.30 9.58
N LEU A 276 -21.44 -1.20 10.30
CA LEU A 276 -21.47 0.17 9.75
C LEU A 276 -20.06 0.73 9.52
N TYR A 277 -19.22 0.63 10.54
CA TYR A 277 -17.84 1.10 10.51
C TYR A 277 -16.98 0.37 11.54
N ALA A 278 -15.67 0.38 11.34
CA ALA A 278 -14.68 -0.07 12.30
C ALA A 278 -14.09 1.13 13.05
N LEU A 279 -13.98 1.04 14.37
CA LEU A 279 -13.23 2.00 15.18
C LEU A 279 -11.75 1.61 15.18
N ILE A 280 -10.92 2.49 14.63
CA ILE A 280 -9.47 2.29 14.52
C ILE A 280 -8.76 3.41 15.29
N GLU A 281 -7.88 3.02 16.20
CA GLU A 281 -7.01 3.97 16.89
C GLU A 281 -5.79 4.27 16.04
N ILE A 282 -5.61 5.54 15.67
CA ILE A 282 -4.54 5.98 14.79
C ILE A 282 -3.56 6.83 15.57
N ILE A 283 -2.36 6.28 15.79
CA ILE A 283 -1.35 6.87 16.69
C ILE A 283 -0.74 8.16 16.12
N ARG A 284 -0.74 8.32 14.78
CA ARG A 284 -0.08 9.40 14.02
C ARG A 284 -1.03 10.22 13.13
N SER A 285 -2.30 10.39 13.50
CA SER A 285 -3.18 11.31 12.75
C SER A 285 -3.01 12.74 13.28
N LYS A 286 -3.28 13.74 12.42
CA LYS A 286 -3.47 15.15 12.82
C LYS A 286 -4.85 15.38 13.47
N ILE A 287 -5.59 14.30 13.71
CA ILE A 287 -6.97 14.34 14.16
C ILE A 287 -6.97 14.34 15.69
N GLU A 288 -7.15 15.53 16.27
CA GLU A 288 -7.67 15.65 17.62
C GLU A 288 -9.18 15.40 17.53
N CYS A 289 -9.60 14.14 17.65
CA CYS A 289 -11.02 13.79 17.66
C CYS A 289 -11.69 14.47 18.85
N ASN A 290 -12.37 15.60 18.59
CA ASN A 290 -13.22 16.31 19.54
C ASN A 290 -14.71 16.04 19.23
N LEU A 291 -15.02 14.82 18.80
CA LEU A 291 -16.40 14.33 18.75
C LEU A 291 -16.77 13.96 20.19
N GLU A 292 -17.78 14.60 20.76
CA GLU A 292 -18.14 14.66 22.19
C GLU A 292 -18.34 13.29 22.91
N SER A 293 -18.11 12.17 22.25
CA SER A 293 -18.29 10.81 22.76
C SER A 293 -17.18 9.81 22.40
N LEU A 294 -16.13 10.21 21.69
CA LEU A 294 -15.03 9.32 21.28
C LEU A 294 -13.70 9.71 21.94
N GLN A 295 -12.95 8.72 22.42
CA GLN A 295 -11.61 8.95 22.96
C GLN A 295 -10.69 9.59 21.89
N PRO A 296 -9.72 10.43 22.29
CA PRO A 296 -8.77 11.04 21.35
C PRO A 296 -8.10 9.95 20.49
N LYS A 297 -7.96 10.19 19.18
CA LYS A 297 -7.32 9.30 18.17
C LYS A 297 -8.13 8.09 17.71
N LEU A 298 -9.38 7.92 18.16
CA LEU A 298 -10.26 6.86 17.67
C LEU A 298 -11.07 7.35 16.47
N VAL A 299 -10.80 6.78 15.29
CA VAL A 299 -11.39 7.21 14.02
C VAL A 299 -12.37 6.15 13.50
N PRO A 300 -13.62 6.53 13.15
CA PRO A 300 -14.55 5.64 12.48
C PRO A 300 -14.13 5.46 11.02
N ILE A 301 -13.83 4.24 10.62
CA ILE A 301 -13.40 3.86 9.29
C ILE A 301 -14.51 3.03 8.64
N PRO A 302 -15.09 3.49 7.50
CA PRO A 302 -16.15 2.76 6.83
C PRO A 302 -15.65 1.40 6.35
N ILE A 303 -16.52 0.40 6.43
CA ILE A 303 -16.19 -0.96 6.00
C ILE A 303 -16.31 -1.03 4.48
N MET A 304 -15.33 -1.69 3.87
CA MET A 304 -15.31 -1.85 2.42
C MET A 304 -15.81 -3.25 2.06
N GLU A 305 -16.80 -3.30 1.19
CA GLU A 305 -17.21 -4.53 0.54
C GLU A 305 -16.33 -4.75 -0.71
N GLN A 306 -15.64 -5.88 -0.79
CA GLN A 306 -14.90 -6.29 -1.97
C GLN A 306 -15.48 -7.59 -2.51
N THR A 307 -16.09 -7.52 -3.69
CA THR A 307 -16.55 -8.70 -4.42
C THR A 307 -15.42 -9.21 -5.31
N PHE A 308 -15.06 -10.48 -5.16
CA PHE A 308 -14.13 -11.16 -6.06
C PHE A 308 -14.89 -12.18 -6.90
N ARG A 309 -14.57 -12.26 -8.19
CA ARG A 309 -14.98 -13.40 -9.03
C ARG A 309 -13.87 -14.41 -8.99
N VAL A 310 -14.20 -15.63 -8.60
CA VAL A 310 -13.29 -16.76 -8.69
C VAL A 310 -13.87 -17.68 -9.75
N ASP A 311 -13.10 -17.95 -10.80
CA ASP A 311 -13.45 -18.99 -11.76
C ASP A 311 -13.19 -20.34 -11.09
N ILE A 312 -14.21 -21.19 -11.03
CA ILE A 312 -14.13 -22.49 -10.35
C ILE A 312 -13.07 -23.38 -11.03
N SER A 313 -12.83 -23.17 -12.32
CA SER A 313 -11.81 -23.88 -13.08
C SER A 313 -10.36 -23.54 -12.65
N ASP A 314 -10.14 -22.39 -12.01
CA ASP A 314 -8.83 -21.99 -11.46
C ASP A 314 -8.54 -22.62 -10.09
N ILE A 315 -9.56 -23.15 -9.41
CA ILE A 315 -9.45 -23.78 -8.08
C ILE A 315 -9.33 -25.30 -8.18
N LEU A 316 -9.96 -25.90 -9.20
CA LEU A 316 -9.94 -27.36 -9.36
C LEU A 316 -8.59 -27.83 -9.93
N PRO A 317 -8.05 -28.96 -9.45
CA PRO A 317 -6.88 -29.59 -10.07
C PRO A 317 -7.17 -29.82 -11.54
N LYS A 318 -6.25 -29.42 -12.43
CA LYS A 318 -6.42 -29.55 -13.89
C LYS A 318 -6.55 -30.99 -14.40
N ASP A 319 -6.39 -31.96 -13.51
CA ASP A 319 -6.51 -33.38 -13.79
C ASP A 319 -7.54 -34.02 -12.83
N LYS A 320 -8.84 -33.82 -13.11
CA LYS A 320 -9.94 -34.73 -12.76
C LYS A 320 -11.22 -34.37 -13.52
#